data_AF-A0A919FJM3-F1
#
_entry.id   AF-A0A919FJM3-F1
#
_cell.length_a   1.000
_cell.length_b   1.000
_cell.length_c   1.000
_cell.angle_alpha   90.00
_cell.angle_beta   90.00
_cell.angle_gamma   90.00
#
_symmetry.space_group_name_H-M   'P 1'
#
loop_
_entity.id
_entity.type
_entity.pdbx_description
1 polymer ?
#
loop_
_entity_poly.entity_id
_entity_poly.type
_entity_poly.pdbx_seq_one_letter_code
_entity_poly.pdbx_strand_id
1 'polypeptide(L)'
;MDSVMGELADIDFPDRRFQLWEYRVSHGGLLIRSPRGPNEAANVDLVFDGVEFISCPRLMRGLRLDSADANDMRRVRDATGREIGPRDEVFVLVSQGSRHLVVASSLRTDWHSRDIFDSPFSGTG
;
A
#
# COMPACT_ATOMS: atom_id res chain seq x y z
N MET A 1 17.60 13.30 -4.23
CA MET A 1 16.53 12.45 -3.69
C MET A 1 15.22 13.18 -3.93
N ASP A 2 14.79 13.30 -5.19
CA ASP A 2 13.73 14.27 -5.57
C ASP A 2 12.82 13.75 -6.71
N SER A 3 12.76 12.43 -6.95
CA SER A 3 12.02 11.87 -8.10
C SER A 3 10.94 10.84 -7.76
N VAL A 4 10.74 10.47 -6.48
CA VAL A 4 9.64 9.57 -6.08
C VAL A 4 8.39 10.36 -5.66
N MET A 5 8.59 11.60 -5.18
CA MET A 5 7.54 12.43 -4.57
C MET A 5 6.48 12.95 -5.55
N GLY A 6 6.80 13.03 -6.85
CA GLY A 6 5.84 13.46 -7.88
C GLY A 6 4.89 12.37 -8.35
N GLU A 7 5.19 11.10 -8.07
CA GLU A 7 4.51 9.96 -8.69
C GLU A 7 3.33 9.41 -7.85
N LEU A 8 3.31 9.68 -6.54
CA LEU A 8 2.22 9.25 -5.65
C LEU A 8 0.99 10.18 -5.68
N ALA A 9 1.16 11.44 -6.06
CA ALA A 9 0.11 12.46 -6.01
C ALA A 9 -1.08 12.19 -6.96
N ASP A 10 -0.88 11.39 -8.00
CA ASP A 10 -1.88 11.09 -9.03
C ASP A 10 -2.61 9.75 -8.83
N ILE A 11 -2.31 9.02 -7.75
CA ILE A 11 -2.92 7.71 -7.50
C ILE A 11 -4.17 7.87 -6.63
N ASP A 12 -5.33 7.98 -7.29
CA ASP A 12 -6.67 8.04 -6.68
C ASP A 12 -7.64 7.04 -7.33
N PHE A 13 -8.36 6.32 -6.49
CA PHE A 13 -9.33 5.28 -6.86
C PHE A 13 -10.63 5.46 -6.07
N PRO A 14 -11.43 6.50 -6.34
CA PRO A 14 -12.58 6.88 -5.51
C PRO A 14 -13.67 5.80 -5.47
N ASP A 15 -13.87 5.08 -6.58
CA ASP A 15 -14.96 4.11 -6.73
C ASP A 15 -14.55 2.66 -6.41
N ARG A 16 -13.27 2.42 -6.11
CA ARG A 16 -12.75 1.06 -5.91
C ARG A 16 -12.77 0.63 -4.46
N ARG A 17 -12.84 -0.69 -4.28
CA ARG A 17 -12.70 -1.35 -2.98
C ARG A 17 -11.38 -2.10 -2.94
N PHE A 18 -10.53 -1.76 -1.98
CA PHE A 18 -9.24 -2.40 -1.74
C PHE A 18 -9.33 -3.30 -0.51
N GLN A 19 -8.65 -4.44 -0.57
CA GLN A 19 -8.54 -5.39 0.52
C GLN A 19 -7.08 -5.72 0.79
N LEU A 20 -6.73 -5.82 2.07
CA LEU A 20 -5.49 -6.48 2.47
C LEU A 20 -5.59 -7.95 2.08
N TRP A 21 -4.81 -8.35 1.08
CA TRP A 21 -5.04 -9.58 0.32
C TRP A 21 -4.07 -10.68 0.73
N GLU A 22 -2.79 -10.33 0.81
CA GLU A 22 -1.72 -11.26 1.15
C GLU A 22 -0.64 -10.52 1.94
N TYR A 23 -0.11 -11.19 2.97
CA TYR A 23 1.10 -10.76 3.65
C TYR A 23 2.08 -11.92 3.72
N ARG A 24 3.29 -11.72 3.20
CA ARG A 24 4.40 -12.67 3.24
C ARG A 24 5.44 -12.19 4.26
N VAL A 25 5.71 -13.04 5.24
CA VAL A 25 6.74 -12.80 6.26
C VAL A 25 8.13 -12.73 5.60
N SER A 26 8.43 -13.67 4.70
CA SER A 26 9.68 -13.65 3.96
C SER A 26 9.75 -12.40 3.08
N HIS A 27 10.74 -11.55 3.35
CA HIS A 27 11.01 -10.28 2.65
C HIS A 27 9.95 -9.18 2.88
N GLY A 28 8.99 -9.38 3.79
CA GLY A 28 7.99 -8.38 4.15
C GLY A 28 7.13 -7.94 2.96
N GLY A 29 6.57 -8.89 2.20
CA GLY A 29 5.71 -8.58 1.07
C GLY A 29 4.27 -8.31 1.51
N LEU A 30 3.68 -7.18 1.10
CA LEU A 30 2.26 -6.88 1.32
C LEU A 30 1.57 -6.62 -0.01
N LEU A 31 0.46 -7.31 -0.25
CA LEU A 31 -0.45 -7.04 -1.35
C LEU A 31 -1.75 -6.46 -0.80
N ILE A 32 -2.11 -5.28 -1.29
CA ILE A 32 -3.44 -4.71 -1.15
C ILE A 32 -4.07 -4.67 -2.55
N ARG A 33 -5.19 -5.39 -2.73
CA ARG A 33 -5.79 -5.61 -4.05
C ARG A 33 -7.21 -5.06 -4.12
N SER A 34 -7.51 -4.37 -5.21
CA SER A 34 -8.87 -4.14 -5.69
C SER A 34 -9.17 -5.11 -6.83
N PRO A 35 -9.99 -6.15 -6.60
CA PRO A 35 -10.36 -7.08 -7.64
C PRO A 35 -11.12 -6.38 -8.77
N ARG A 36 -10.99 -6.93 -9.98
CA ARG A 36 -11.91 -6.64 -11.09
C ARG A 36 -13.34 -7.06 -10.70
N GLY A 37 -14.31 -6.40 -11.28
CA GLY A 37 -15.72 -6.63 -11.01
C GLY A 37 -16.57 -6.33 -12.24
N PRO A 38 -17.91 -6.38 -12.12
CA PRO A 38 -18.80 -6.10 -13.25
C PRO A 38 -18.55 -4.74 -13.92
N ASN A 39 -18.06 -3.77 -13.14
CA ASN A 39 -17.80 -2.40 -13.59
C ASN A 39 -16.29 -2.08 -13.67
N GLU A 40 -15.41 -2.99 -13.26
CA GLU A 40 -13.95 -2.79 -13.25
C GLU A 40 -13.27 -3.83 -14.13
N ALA A 41 -12.64 -3.43 -15.23
CA ALA A 41 -12.05 -4.37 -16.19
C ALA A 41 -10.78 -5.08 -15.70
N ALA A 42 -10.06 -4.49 -14.73
CA ALA A 42 -8.78 -4.97 -14.23
C ALA A 42 -8.72 -4.98 -12.70
N ASN A 43 -7.94 -5.92 -12.16
CA ASN A 43 -7.46 -5.85 -10.80
C ASN A 43 -6.47 -4.69 -10.69
N VAL A 44 -6.42 -4.06 -9.52
CA VAL A 44 -5.41 -3.06 -9.17
C VAL A 44 -4.73 -3.51 -7.91
N ASP A 45 -3.42 -3.64 -7.98
CA ASP A 45 -2.58 -4.08 -6.89
C ASP A 45 -1.71 -2.94 -6.40
N LEU A 46 -1.68 -2.75 -5.09
CA LEU A 46 -0.63 -2.01 -4.40
C LEU A 46 0.28 -3.05 -3.77
N VAL A 47 1.50 -3.15 -4.29
CA VAL A 47 2.47 -4.15 -3.85
C VAL A 47 3.62 -3.46 -3.14
N PHE A 48 3.79 -3.79 -1.87
CA PHE A 48 4.85 -3.26 -1.01
C PHE A 48 5.89 -4.35 -0.75
N ASP A 49 7.16 -3.95 -0.74
CA ASP A 49 8.28 -4.83 -0.39
C ASP A 49 9.03 -4.27 0.82
N GLY A 50 9.57 -5.16 1.67
CA GLY A 50 10.29 -4.74 2.89
C GLY A 50 9.39 -4.07 3.92
N VAL A 51 8.18 -4.60 4.11
CA VAL A 51 7.17 -4.04 5.03
C VAL A 51 7.56 -4.29 6.48
N GLU A 52 7.61 -3.21 7.25
CA GLU A 52 8.00 -3.20 8.67
C GLU A 52 6.83 -2.85 9.59
N PHE A 53 5.81 -2.16 9.08
CA PHE A 53 4.63 -1.78 9.86
C PHE A 53 3.39 -1.65 8.98
N ILE A 54 2.24 -2.12 9.49
CA ILE A 54 0.95 -2.02 8.83
C ILE A 54 -0.08 -1.51 9.84
N SER A 55 -0.72 -0.39 9.52
CA SER A 55 -1.86 0.18 10.25
C SER A 55 -2.97 0.50 9.26
N CYS A 56 -3.61 -0.56 8.75
CA CYS A 56 -4.67 -0.50 7.76
C CYS A 56 -5.82 -1.44 8.14
N PRO A 57 -7.09 -1.07 7.88
CA PRO A 57 -8.19 -2.01 7.98
C PRO A 57 -8.10 -3.05 6.87
N ARG A 58 -8.73 -4.21 7.09
CA ARG A 58 -8.82 -5.26 6.06
C ARG A 58 -9.46 -4.76 4.76
N LEU A 59 -10.43 -3.85 4.85
CA LEU A 59 -11.20 -3.32 3.72
C LEU A 59 -11.15 -1.80 3.71
N MET A 60 -10.87 -1.22 2.54
CA MET A 60 -10.87 0.22 2.26
C MET A 60 -11.77 0.52 1.07
N ARG A 61 -12.54 1.62 1.13
CA ARG A 61 -13.52 2.03 0.09
C ARG A 61 -13.16 3.42 -0.39
N GLY A 62 -12.83 3.56 -1.67
CA GLY A 62 -12.10 4.72 -2.12
C GLY A 62 -10.69 4.68 -1.56
N LEU A 63 -9.67 4.80 -2.40
CA LEU A 63 -8.29 4.81 -1.93
C LEU A 63 -7.49 5.85 -2.70
N ARG A 64 -6.84 6.74 -1.96
CA ARG A 64 -5.87 7.68 -2.50
C ARG A 64 -4.53 7.48 -1.78
N LEU A 65 -3.43 7.53 -2.52
CA LEU A 65 -2.11 7.61 -1.93
C LEU A 65 -1.78 9.05 -1.57
N ASP A 66 -1.15 9.24 -0.43
CA ASP A 66 -0.80 10.57 0.06
C ASP A 66 0.62 10.61 0.60
N SER A 67 1.19 11.80 0.63
CA SER A 67 2.47 12.02 1.29
C SER A 67 2.29 11.94 2.80
N ALA A 68 3.24 11.29 3.48
CA ALA A 68 3.31 11.31 4.93
C ALA A 68 3.62 12.73 5.43
N ASP A 69 2.88 13.14 6.46
CA ASP A 69 3.16 14.37 7.19
C ASP A 69 3.83 14.09 8.54
N ALA A 70 4.20 15.14 9.27
CA ALA A 70 4.81 15.02 10.59
C ALA A 70 3.94 14.27 11.61
N ASN A 71 2.61 14.28 11.42
CA ASN A 71 1.67 13.56 12.28
C ASN A 71 1.68 12.06 11.99
N ASP A 72 1.74 11.66 10.73
CA ASP A 72 1.89 10.26 10.32
C ASP A 72 3.23 9.69 10.80
N MET A 73 4.32 10.43 10.65
CA MET A 73 5.65 10.05 11.14
C MET A 73 5.62 9.83 12.67
N ARG A 74 4.92 10.70 13.41
CA ARG A 74 4.75 10.53 14.87
C ARG A 74 3.94 9.29 15.21
N ARG A 75 2.84 9.03 14.50
CA ARG A 75 2.01 7.82 14.71
C ARG A 75 2.81 6.53 14.49
N VAL A 76 3.68 6.50 13.48
CA VAL A 76 4.57 5.35 13.25
C VAL A 76 5.55 5.17 14.41
N ARG A 77 6.24 6.24 14.82
CA ARG A 77 7.17 6.18 15.95
C ARG A 77 6.50 5.74 17.24
N ASP A 78 5.32 6.28 17.55
CA ASP A 78 4.58 5.93 18.77
C ASP A 78 4.15 4.45 18.76
N ALA A 79 3.77 3.92 17.60
CA ALA A 79 3.34 2.52 17.46
C ALA A 79 4.50 1.51 17.44
N THR A 80 5.64 1.90 16.88
CA THR A 80 6.79 0.99 16.65
C THR A 80 7.90 1.14 17.68
N GLY A 81 7.92 2.25 18.43
CA GLY A 81 8.99 2.58 19.37
C GLY A 81 10.34 2.90 18.72
N ARG A 82 10.38 3.09 17.40
CA ARG A 82 11.63 3.34 16.64
C ARG A 82 11.46 4.46 15.62
N GLU A 83 12.58 5.04 15.21
CA GLU A 83 12.62 5.92 14.05
C GLU A 83 12.56 5.11 12.75
N ILE A 84 12.09 5.77 11.69
CA ILE A 84 12.00 5.17 10.35
C ILE A 84 13.39 5.08 9.75
N GLY A 85 13.75 3.91 9.22
CA GLY A 85 15.07 3.67 8.66
C GLY A 85 15.33 4.47 7.39
N PRO A 86 16.60 4.69 7.00
CA PRO A 86 16.94 5.48 5.81
C PRO A 86 16.52 4.83 4.48
N ARG A 87 16.05 3.57 4.51
CA ARG A 87 15.55 2.81 3.36
C ARG A 87 14.03 2.62 3.40
N ASP A 88 13.37 3.10 4.44
CA ASP A 88 11.95 2.91 4.66
C ASP A 88 11.21 4.22 4.36
N GLU A 89 10.03 4.08 3.79
CA GLU A 89 9.10 5.18 3.52
C GLU A 89 7.76 4.91 4.21
N VAL A 90 7.10 5.98 4.65
CA VAL A 90 5.73 5.91 5.19
C VAL A 90 4.75 6.19 4.06
N PHE A 91 4.12 5.13 3.57
CA PHE A 91 3.04 5.23 2.60
C PHE A 91 1.73 5.48 3.33
N VAL A 92 1.00 6.52 2.90
CA VAL A 92 -0.30 6.85 3.47
C VAL A 92 -1.40 6.43 2.51
N LEU A 93 -2.29 5.55 3.00
CA LEU A 93 -3.50 5.15 2.31
C LEU A 93 -4.67 5.92 2.91
N VAL A 94 -5.28 6.82 2.13
CA VAL A 94 -6.44 7.59 2.54
C VAL A 94 -7.70 6.92 2.02
N SER A 95 -8.58 6.50 2.94
CA SER A 95 -9.88 5.88 2.62
C SER A 95 -10.97 6.50 3.48
N GLN A 96 -12.02 7.04 2.85
CA GLN A 96 -13.14 7.68 3.55
C GLN A 96 -12.69 8.74 4.59
N GLY A 97 -11.67 9.53 4.26
CA GLY A 97 -11.10 10.56 5.13
C GLY A 97 -10.20 10.04 6.26
N SER A 98 -10.05 8.71 6.42
CA SER A 98 -9.13 8.10 7.38
C SER A 98 -7.76 7.86 6.75
N ARG A 99 -6.68 8.17 7.49
CA ARG A 99 -5.29 7.93 7.10
C ARG A 99 -4.75 6.65 7.71
N HIS A 100 -4.40 5.69 6.85
CA HIS A 100 -3.81 4.40 7.19
C HIS A 100 -2.35 4.36 6.74
N LEU A 101 -1.50 3.65 7.47
CA LEU A 101 -0.05 3.75 7.33
C LEU A 101 0.54 2.39 6.97
N VAL A 102 1.44 2.36 6.00
CA VAL A 102 2.33 1.24 5.71
C VAL A 102 3.75 1.76 5.71
N VAL A 103 4.63 1.14 6.49
CA VAL A 103 6.07 1.41 6.42
C VAL A 103 6.69 0.30 5.59
N ALA A 104 7.30 0.65 4.47
CA ALA A 104 7.91 -0.30 3.55
C ALA A 104 9.10 0.31 2.81
N SER A 105 9.92 -0.52 2.19
CA SER A 105 11.07 -0.06 1.40
C SER A 105 10.68 0.42 0.00
N SER A 106 9.56 -0.05 -0.53
CA SER A 106 9.02 0.36 -1.82
C SER A 106 7.52 0.11 -1.93
N LEU A 107 6.91 0.77 -2.90
CA LEU A 107 5.55 0.54 -3.38
C LEU A 107 5.57 0.53 -4.91
N ARG A 108 4.84 -0.42 -5.51
CA ARG A 108 4.46 -0.38 -6.93
C ARG A 108 2.96 -0.60 -7.10
N THR A 109 2.40 0.00 -8.15
CA THR A 109 1.02 -0.25 -8.56
C THR A 109 1.01 -1.12 -9.82
N ASP A 110 0.18 -2.15 -9.86
CA ASP A 110 0.03 -3.04 -11.03
C ASP A 110 -1.44 -3.19 -11.45
N TRP A 111 -1.71 -3.12 -12.74
CA TRP A 111 -3.03 -3.30 -13.34
C TRP A 111 -3.02 -4.56 -14.20
N HIS A 112 -3.87 -5.53 -13.88
CA HIS A 112 -3.87 -6.79 -14.61
C HIS A 112 -5.24 -7.48 -14.69
N SER A 113 -5.39 -8.35 -15.69
CA SER A 113 -6.58 -9.19 -15.90
C SER A 113 -6.40 -10.65 -15.47
N ARG A 114 -5.24 -10.98 -14.87
CA ARG A 114 -4.93 -12.32 -14.31
C ARG A 114 -5.91 -12.74 -13.20
N ASP A 115 -5.80 -13.99 -12.75
CA ASP A 115 -6.67 -14.51 -11.69
C ASP A 115 -6.49 -13.70 -10.38
N ILE A 116 -7.56 -13.57 -9.60
CA ILE A 116 -7.53 -12.82 -8.34
C ILE A 116 -6.73 -13.53 -7.24
N PHE A 117 -6.45 -14.82 -7.41
CA PHE A 117 -5.61 -15.61 -6.50
C PHE A 117 -4.14 -15.63 -6.94
N ASP A 118 -3.81 -15.06 -8.10
CA ASP A 118 -2.41 -14.95 -8.54
C ASP A 118 -1.67 -13.96 -7.65
N SER A 119 -0.64 -14.46 -6.96
CA SER A 119 0.24 -13.65 -6.10
C SER A 119 1.35 -13.00 -6.93
N PRO A 120 1.61 -11.69 -6.78
CA PRO A 120 2.75 -11.03 -7.40
C PRO A 120 4.10 -11.43 -6.80
N PHE A 121 4.08 -12.24 -5.72
CA PHE A 121 5.28 -12.71 -5.05
C PHE A 121 5.64 -14.16 -5.41
N SER A 122 4.81 -14.85 -6.21
CA SER A 122 5.12 -16.20 -6.70
C SER A 122 6.33 -16.15 -7.64
N GLY A 123 7.48 -16.67 -7.18
CA GLY A 123 8.73 -16.73 -7.95
C GLY A 123 9.94 -16.07 -7.30
N THR A 124 9.75 -15.31 -6.22
CA THR A 124 10.85 -14.80 -5.37
C THR A 124 11.05 -15.74 -4.20
N GLY A 125 12.02 -16.64 -4.33
CA GLY A 125 12.46 -17.59 -3.31
C GLY A 125 13.97 -17.47 -3.09
#